data_AF-A0A965USS3-F1
#
_entry.id   AF-A0A965USS3-F1
#
_cell.length_a   1.000
_cell.length_b   1.000
_cell.length_c   1.000
_cell.angle_alpha   90.00
_cell.angle_beta   90.00
_cell.angle_gamma   90.00
#
_symmetry.space_group_name_H-M   'P 1'
#
loop_
_entity.id
_entity.type
_entity.pdbx_description
1 polymer ?
#
loop_
_entity_poly.entity_id
_entity_poly.type
_entity_poly.pdbx_seq_one_letter_code
_entity_poly.pdbx_strand_id
1 'polypeptide(L)'
;MPIYRLQGADGTIYRVEAPEGTPEDQLVGTVKRQIKLQEIADLRRQAEELKNYKEPPKTTFGGNVGEFFKGLAPGAIGLAETAGAGIASVLPEETEKAAREKIKEIAGIAKKPFEAAPGYEESTSRKLGEALGSTLPFFAAAPFGIPGLIAAGGVGVAAGAGEARMGAEAKGATGEERALATALGIGPGLLDVVAPELKIAGGVIKRALIKG
;
A
#
# COMPACT_ATOMS: atom_id res chain seq x y z
N MET A 1 -14.62 -2.93 45.65
CA MET A 1 -16.01 -2.57 45.33
C MET A 1 -16.50 -3.53 44.25
N PRO A 2 -17.76 -4.00 44.28
CA PRO A 2 -18.28 -4.87 43.22
C PRO A 2 -18.43 -4.13 41.88
N ILE A 3 -18.29 -4.87 40.78
CA ILE A 3 -18.53 -4.38 39.41
C ILE A 3 -19.88 -4.92 38.93
N TYR A 4 -20.80 -4.02 38.67
CA TYR A 4 -22.11 -4.32 38.10
C TYR A 4 -22.06 -4.24 36.58
N ARG A 5 -22.74 -5.18 35.91
CA ARG A 5 -22.88 -5.21 34.45
C ARG A 5 -24.31 -4.82 34.09
N LEU A 6 -24.45 -3.71 33.37
CA LEU A 6 -25.73 -3.20 32.88
C LEU A 6 -25.78 -3.33 31.37
N GLN A 7 -26.84 -3.91 30.84
CA GLN A 7 -27.06 -4.00 29.41
C GLN A 7 -27.90 -2.79 28.95
N GLY A 8 -27.36 -2.02 27.99
CA GLY A 8 -28.08 -0.96 27.31
C GLY A 8 -29.13 -1.51 26.34
N ALA A 9 -30.06 -0.64 25.93
CA ALA A 9 -31.10 -1.00 24.96
C ALA A 9 -30.54 -1.37 23.56
N ASP A 10 -29.32 -0.92 23.27
CA ASP A 10 -28.53 -1.22 22.08
C ASP A 10 -27.74 -2.54 22.18
N GLY A 11 -27.85 -3.26 23.30
CA GLY A 11 -27.12 -4.49 23.58
C GLY A 11 -25.71 -4.27 24.15
N THR A 12 -25.26 -3.02 24.30
CA THR A 12 -23.93 -2.69 24.84
C THR A 12 -23.87 -3.00 26.33
N ILE A 13 -22.81 -3.66 26.79
CA ILE A 13 -22.62 -3.97 28.21
C ILE A 13 -21.73 -2.92 28.88
N TYR A 14 -22.33 -2.13 29.76
CA TYR A 14 -21.65 -1.13 30.59
C TYR A 14 -21.22 -1.76 31.91
N ARG A 15 -19.98 -1.49 32.31
CA ARG A 15 -19.41 -1.94 33.58
C ARG A 15 -19.31 -0.74 34.52
N VAL A 16 -19.96 -0.82 35.68
CA VAL A 16 -19.95 0.23 36.69
C VAL A 16 -19.44 -0.34 38.01
N GLU A 17 -18.43 0.29 38.57
CA GLU A 17 -17.94 -0.03 39.91
C GLU A 17 -18.70 0.81 40.94
N ALA A 18 -19.36 0.16 41.90
CA ALA A 18 -20.15 0.84 42.93
C ALA A 18 -20.15 0.03 44.24
N PRO A 19 -20.44 0.65 45.40
CA PRO A 19 -20.58 -0.06 46.67
C PRO A 19 -21.62 -1.19 46.61
N GLU A 20 -21.44 -2.20 47.46
CA GLU A 20 -22.39 -3.30 47.58
C GLU A 20 -23.73 -2.79 48.12
N GLY A 21 -24.84 -3.15 47.47
CA GLY A 21 -26.19 -2.67 47.82
C GLY A 21 -26.56 -1.29 47.24
N THR A 22 -25.78 -0.76 46.28
CA THR A 22 -26.16 0.46 45.55
C THR A 22 -27.45 0.20 44.76
N PRO A 23 -28.50 1.02 44.94
CA PRO A 23 -29.76 0.81 44.24
C PRO A 23 -29.59 1.01 42.72
N GLU A 24 -30.39 0.27 41.94
CA GLU A 24 -30.25 0.15 40.49
C GLU A 24 -30.39 1.49 39.76
N ASP A 25 -31.22 2.38 40.28
CA ASP A 25 -31.45 3.73 39.77
C ASP A 25 -30.16 4.59 39.78
N GLN A 26 -29.33 4.46 40.81
CA GLN A 26 -28.02 5.12 40.89
C GLN A 26 -27.02 4.52 39.91
N LEU A 27 -27.03 3.19 39.70
CA LEU A 27 -26.16 2.54 38.71
C LEU A 27 -26.51 2.99 37.29
N VAL A 28 -27.80 3.01 36.95
CA VAL A 28 -28.30 3.50 35.65
C VAL A 28 -27.99 4.98 35.46
N GLY A 29 -28.15 5.81 36.51
CA GLY A 29 -27.78 7.23 36.47
C GLY A 29 -26.30 7.45 36.17
N THR A 30 -25.43 6.59 36.70
CA THR A 30 -23.98 6.62 36.47
C THR A 30 -23.64 6.27 35.02
N VAL A 31 -24.22 5.20 34.48
CA VAL A 31 -24.05 4.82 33.05
C VAL A 31 -24.55 5.93 32.14
N LYS A 32 -25.75 6.49 32.38
CA LYS A 32 -26.30 7.58 31.57
C LYS A 32 -25.38 8.80 31.56
N ARG A 33 -24.77 9.14 32.69
CA ARG A 33 -23.80 10.24 32.76
C ARG A 33 -22.54 9.92 31.96
N GLN A 34 -22.04 8.68 32.02
CA GLN A 34 -20.88 8.25 31.25
C GLN A 34 -21.13 8.28 29.74
N ILE A 35 -22.28 7.77 29.27
CA ILE A 35 -22.69 7.83 27.86
C ILE A 35 -22.73 9.28 27.38
N LYS A 36 -23.40 10.16 28.15
CA LYS A 36 -23.50 11.58 27.80
C LYS A 36 -22.13 12.27 27.71
N LEU A 37 -21.20 11.92 28.60
CA LEU A 37 -19.84 12.44 28.57
C LEU A 37 -19.05 11.93 27.36
N GLN A 38 -19.25 10.67 26.96
CA GLN A 38 -18.64 10.12 25.74
C GLN A 38 -19.18 10.81 24.48
N GLU A 39 -20.50 10.96 24.37
CA GLU A 39 -21.12 11.68 23.24
C GLU A 39 -20.58 13.11 23.12
N ILE A 40 -20.46 13.84 24.23
CA ILE A 40 -19.90 15.20 24.23
C ILE A 40 -18.43 15.18 23.79
N ALA A 41 -17.64 14.20 24.23
CA ALA A 41 -16.26 14.06 23.82
C ALA A 41 -16.14 13.76 22.32
N ASP A 42 -16.97 12.88 21.78
CA ASP A 42 -16.98 12.52 20.35
C ASP A 42 -17.45 13.69 19.49
N LEU A 43 -18.50 14.40 19.90
CA LEU A 43 -18.95 15.64 19.25
C LEU A 43 -17.86 16.70 19.25
N ARG A 44 -17.11 16.83 20.34
CA ARG A 44 -15.99 17.78 20.43
C ARG A 44 -14.87 17.39 19.47
N ARG A 45 -14.51 16.10 19.36
CA ARG A 45 -13.53 15.61 18.38
C ARG A 45 -13.99 15.90 16.96
N GLN A 46 -15.22 15.56 16.61
CA GLN A 46 -15.77 15.84 15.29
C GLN A 46 -15.81 17.34 14.98
N ALA A 47 -16.20 18.18 15.95
CA ALA A 47 -16.19 19.62 15.78
C ALA A 47 -14.77 20.19 15.60
N GLU A 48 -13.77 19.59 16.24
CA GLU A 48 -12.35 19.95 16.08
C GLU A 48 -11.80 19.50 14.73
N GLU A 49 -12.17 18.30 14.27
CA GLU A 49 -11.88 17.80 12.93
C GLU A 49 -12.50 18.69 11.85
N LEU A 50 -13.78 19.07 12.01
CA LEU A 50 -14.47 19.98 11.08
C LEU A 50 -13.89 21.39 11.10
N LYS A 51 -13.49 21.90 12.27
CA LYS A 51 -12.79 23.20 12.35
C LYS A 51 -11.45 23.19 11.63
N ASN A 52 -10.76 22.05 11.62
CA ASN A 52 -9.49 21.85 10.95
C ASN A 52 -9.63 21.30 9.52
N TYR A 53 -10.86 21.04 9.06
CA TYR A 53 -11.12 20.55 7.72
C TYR A 53 -10.85 21.67 6.70
N LYS A 54 -9.78 21.50 5.93
CA LYS A 54 -9.51 22.31 4.75
C LYS A 54 -10.07 21.58 3.54
N GLU A 55 -10.99 22.21 2.82
CA GLU A 55 -11.42 21.68 1.52
C GLU A 55 -10.20 21.47 0.63
N PRO A 56 -10.06 20.29 -0.01
CA PRO A 56 -8.99 20.09 -0.97
C PRO A 56 -9.18 21.12 -2.09
N PRO A 57 -8.10 21.80 -2.52
CA PRO A 57 -8.19 22.80 -3.56
C PRO A 57 -8.75 22.15 -4.84
N LYS A 58 -9.67 22.87 -5.51
CA LYS A 58 -10.31 22.36 -6.72
C LYS A 58 -9.29 22.18 -7.83
N THR A 59 -9.26 20.99 -8.41
CA THR A 59 -8.44 20.72 -9.60
C THR A 59 -8.95 21.51 -10.79
N THR A 60 -8.03 21.94 -11.66
CA THR A 60 -8.30 22.69 -12.88
C THR A 60 -7.81 21.89 -14.08
N PHE A 61 -8.35 22.17 -15.27
CA PHE A 61 -7.90 21.52 -16.49
C PHE A 61 -6.40 21.72 -16.75
N GLY A 62 -5.92 22.97 -16.66
CA GLY A 62 -4.50 23.29 -16.85
C GLY A 62 -3.59 22.63 -15.79
N GLY A 63 -4.04 22.58 -14.53
CA GLY A 63 -3.33 21.86 -13.48
C GLY A 63 -3.28 20.35 -13.73
N ASN A 64 -4.36 19.73 -14.21
CA ASN A 64 -4.38 18.31 -14.54
C ASN A 64 -3.37 17.96 -15.65
N VAL A 65 -3.27 18.79 -16.70
CA VAL A 65 -2.27 18.62 -17.77
C VAL A 65 -0.85 18.78 -17.21
N GLY A 66 -0.61 19.79 -16.36
CA GLY A 66 0.69 19.97 -15.70
C GLY A 66 1.09 18.77 -14.85
N GLU A 67 0.15 18.23 -14.08
CA GLU A 67 0.38 17.08 -13.19
C GLU A 67 0.57 15.77 -13.94
N PHE A 68 -0.02 15.62 -15.12
CA PHE A 68 0.31 14.50 -16.02
C PHE A 68 1.80 14.49 -16.39
N PHE A 69 2.35 15.62 -16.85
CA PHE A 69 3.77 15.68 -17.22
C PHE A 69 4.70 15.58 -16.01
N LYS A 70 4.32 16.18 -14.87
CA LYS A 70 5.08 16.02 -13.62
C LYS A 70 5.06 14.59 -13.10
N GLY A 71 4.05 13.79 -13.45
CA GLY A 71 3.96 12.38 -13.09
C GLY A 71 5.03 11.49 -13.75
N LEU A 72 5.62 11.90 -14.87
CA LEU A 72 6.54 11.05 -15.65
C LEU A 72 7.79 10.64 -14.87
N ALA A 73 8.51 11.62 -14.30
CA ALA A 73 9.71 11.37 -13.50
C ALA A 73 9.45 10.51 -12.25
N PRO A 74 8.47 10.82 -11.38
CA PRO A 74 8.16 10.00 -10.22
C PRO A 74 7.64 8.61 -10.60
N GLY A 75 7.01 8.45 -11.77
CA GLY A 75 6.68 7.14 -12.34
C GLY A 75 7.91 6.29 -12.62
N ALA A 76 8.93 6.84 -13.29
CA ALA A 76 10.20 6.16 -13.53
C ALA A 76 10.97 5.86 -12.23
N ILE A 77 10.96 6.78 -11.27
CA ILE A 77 11.55 6.56 -9.94
C ILE A 77 10.80 5.46 -9.19
N GLY A 78 9.47 5.40 -9.31
CA GLY A 78 8.64 4.34 -8.74
C GLY A 78 8.96 2.96 -9.34
N LEU A 79 9.21 2.88 -10.65
CA LEU A 79 9.71 1.65 -11.28
C LEU A 79 11.07 1.24 -10.69
N ALA A 80 12.01 2.18 -10.56
CA ALA A 80 13.33 1.87 -10.01
C ALA A 80 13.26 1.45 -8.53
N GLU A 81 12.37 2.08 -7.75
CA GLU A 81 12.12 1.74 -6.35
C GLU A 81 11.55 0.32 -6.21
N THR A 82 10.51 -0.02 -7.00
CA THR A 82 9.90 -1.35 -7.01
C THR A 82 10.87 -2.42 -7.50
N ALA A 83 11.63 -2.14 -8.56
CA ALA A 83 12.68 -3.03 -9.06
C ALA A 83 13.79 -3.26 -8.03
N GLY A 84 14.27 -2.19 -7.39
CA GLY A 84 15.24 -2.27 -6.31
C GLY A 84 14.71 -3.09 -5.13
N ALA A 85 13.44 -2.91 -4.75
CA ALA A 85 12.81 -3.68 -3.69
C ALA A 85 12.65 -5.17 -4.05
N GLY A 86 12.40 -5.49 -5.32
CA GLY A 86 12.40 -6.86 -5.82
C GLY A 86 13.80 -7.48 -5.81
N ILE A 87 14.83 -6.75 -6.21
CA ILE A 87 16.23 -7.22 -6.10
C ILE A 87 16.60 -7.45 -4.62
N ALA A 88 16.24 -6.52 -3.74
CA ALA A 88 16.51 -6.65 -2.31
C ALA A 88 15.79 -7.85 -1.67
N SER A 89 14.72 -8.36 -2.30
CA SER A 89 13.92 -9.44 -1.74
C SER A 89 14.59 -10.81 -1.69
N VAL A 90 15.73 -10.96 -2.36
CA VAL A 90 16.55 -12.19 -2.29
C VAL A 90 17.49 -12.18 -1.09
N LEU A 91 17.60 -11.04 -0.40
CA LEU A 91 18.47 -10.89 0.77
C LEU A 91 17.78 -11.45 2.03
N PRO A 92 18.56 -11.81 3.07
CA PRO A 92 18.02 -12.13 4.39
C PRO A 92 17.13 -11.01 4.96
N GLU A 93 16.11 -11.37 5.74
CA GLU A 93 15.04 -10.45 6.18
C GLU A 93 15.55 -9.13 6.82
N GLU A 94 16.58 -9.20 7.66
CA GLU A 94 17.15 -8.00 8.30
C GLU A 94 17.81 -7.05 7.28
N THR A 95 18.61 -7.59 6.36
CA THR A 95 19.32 -6.80 5.35
C THR A 95 18.40 -6.34 4.25
N GLU A 96 17.42 -7.15 3.88
CA GLU A 96 16.33 -6.84 2.96
C GLU A 96 15.51 -5.64 3.47
N LYS A 97 15.13 -5.63 4.75
CA LYS A 97 14.37 -4.53 5.36
C LYS A 97 15.18 -3.24 5.36
N ALA A 98 16.44 -3.30 5.77
CA ALA A 98 17.34 -2.14 5.75
C ALA A 98 17.56 -1.60 4.32
N ALA A 99 17.81 -2.49 3.35
CA ALA A 99 17.97 -2.13 1.95
C ALA A 99 16.72 -1.44 1.40
N ARG A 100 15.53 -1.96 1.72
CA ARG A 100 14.26 -1.35 1.32
C ARG A 100 14.00 0.00 1.94
N GLU A 101 14.24 0.14 3.24
CA GLU A 101 14.07 1.44 3.91
C GLU A 101 14.96 2.48 3.24
N LYS A 102 16.20 2.12 2.91
CA LYS A 102 17.12 2.97 2.16
C LYS A 102 16.65 3.28 0.74
N ILE A 103 16.17 2.28 0.00
CA ILE A 103 15.62 2.45 -1.36
C ILE A 103 14.41 3.40 -1.33
N LYS A 104 13.49 3.20 -0.38
CA LYS A 104 12.31 4.05 -0.19
C LYS A 104 12.69 5.48 0.22
N GLU A 105 13.68 5.63 1.09
CA GLU A 105 14.23 6.94 1.50
C GLU A 105 14.79 7.68 0.28
N ILE A 106 15.67 7.04 -0.50
CA ILE A 106 16.29 7.63 -1.69
C ILE A 106 15.23 7.97 -2.74
N ALA A 107 14.28 7.06 -2.99
CA ALA A 107 13.18 7.28 -3.93
C ALA A 107 12.29 8.44 -3.48
N GLY A 108 11.99 8.56 -2.19
CA GLY A 108 11.25 9.68 -1.61
C GLY A 108 11.97 11.02 -1.81
N ILE A 109 13.28 11.06 -1.55
CA ILE A 109 14.11 12.26 -1.80
C ILE A 109 14.10 12.62 -3.29
N ALA A 110 14.22 11.63 -4.18
CA ALA A 110 14.23 11.84 -5.62
C ALA A 110 12.86 12.27 -6.18
N LYS A 111 11.75 11.82 -5.59
CA LYS A 111 10.38 12.21 -5.96
C LYS A 111 10.00 13.61 -5.47
N LYS A 112 10.62 14.09 -4.38
CA LYS A 112 10.30 15.37 -3.73
C LYS A 112 10.20 16.58 -4.68
N PRO A 113 11.11 16.80 -5.66
CA PRO A 113 10.99 17.91 -6.61
C PRO A 113 9.79 17.82 -7.55
N PHE A 114 9.16 16.65 -7.64
CA PHE A 114 8.05 16.32 -8.52
C PHE A 114 6.77 15.98 -7.74
N GLU A 115 6.70 16.34 -6.45
CA GLU A 115 5.49 16.19 -5.65
C GLU A 115 4.30 16.87 -6.34
N ALA A 116 3.15 16.20 -6.26
CA ALA A 116 1.93 16.73 -6.84
C ALA A 116 1.52 18.01 -6.11
N ALA A 117 0.94 18.96 -6.86
CA ALA A 117 0.30 20.10 -6.22
C ALA A 117 -0.86 19.61 -5.31
N PRO A 118 -1.14 20.31 -4.19
CA PRO A 118 -2.26 19.97 -3.33
C PRO A 118 -3.56 19.76 -4.11
N GLY A 119 -4.28 18.68 -3.82
CA GLY A 119 -5.53 18.29 -4.48
C GLY A 119 -5.35 17.45 -5.76
N TYR A 120 -4.12 17.26 -6.26
CA TYR A 120 -3.84 16.46 -7.45
C TYR A 120 -3.14 15.13 -7.17
N GLU A 121 -2.77 14.86 -5.92
CA GLU A 121 -2.06 13.65 -5.48
C GLU A 121 -2.75 12.38 -6.00
N GLU A 122 -4.08 12.35 -5.90
CA GLU A 122 -4.91 11.22 -6.31
C GLU A 122 -5.62 11.43 -7.65
N SER A 123 -5.31 12.51 -8.37
CA SER A 123 -5.96 12.85 -9.63
C SER A 123 -5.64 11.80 -10.71
N THR A 124 -6.60 11.53 -11.60
CA THR A 124 -6.42 10.59 -12.71
C THR A 124 -5.28 11.01 -13.63
N SER A 125 -5.11 12.32 -13.91
CA SER A 125 -4.04 12.81 -14.77
C SER A 125 -2.66 12.57 -14.16
N ARG A 126 -2.50 12.76 -12.85
CA ARG A 126 -1.26 12.46 -12.13
C ARG A 126 -0.91 10.98 -12.23
N LYS A 127 -1.86 10.09 -11.94
CA LYS A 127 -1.68 8.63 -12.02
C LYS A 127 -1.36 8.15 -13.43
N LEU A 128 -2.01 8.72 -14.45
CA LEU A 128 -1.68 8.42 -15.85
C LEU A 128 -0.26 8.88 -16.21
N GLY A 129 0.17 10.02 -15.69
CA GLY A 129 1.54 10.52 -15.82
C GLY A 129 2.55 9.56 -15.20
N GLU A 130 2.31 9.10 -13.97
CA GLU A 130 3.17 8.13 -13.28
C GLU A 130 3.19 6.77 -13.98
N ALA A 131 2.03 6.29 -14.45
CA ALA A 131 1.93 5.07 -15.22
C ALA A 131 2.67 5.16 -16.57
N LEU A 132 2.56 6.29 -17.28
CA LEU A 132 3.34 6.47 -18.50
C LEU A 132 4.83 6.58 -18.19
N GLY A 133 5.17 7.34 -17.14
CA GLY A 133 6.53 7.53 -16.64
C GLY A 133 7.25 6.22 -16.34
N SER A 134 6.57 5.27 -15.70
CA SER A 134 7.13 3.95 -15.41
C SER A 134 7.38 3.10 -16.66
N THR A 135 6.74 3.40 -17.80
CA THR A 135 7.00 2.70 -19.07
C THR A 135 8.17 3.30 -19.87
N LEU A 136 8.50 4.58 -19.65
CA LEU A 136 9.54 5.28 -20.42
C LEU A 136 10.91 4.57 -20.39
N PRO A 137 11.41 4.03 -19.27
CA PRO A 137 12.69 3.33 -19.24
C PRO A 137 12.78 2.15 -20.22
N PHE A 138 11.66 1.45 -20.48
CA PHE A 138 11.63 0.31 -21.41
C PHE A 138 11.79 0.75 -22.87
N PHE A 139 11.17 1.87 -23.24
CA PHE A 139 11.35 2.46 -24.57
C PHE A 139 12.71 3.13 -24.73
N ALA A 140 13.20 3.77 -23.65
CA ALA A 140 14.55 4.35 -23.62
C ALA A 140 15.66 3.31 -23.77
N ALA A 141 15.37 2.03 -23.53
CA ALA A 141 16.30 0.94 -23.74
C ALA A 141 16.43 0.51 -25.22
N ALA A 142 15.46 0.86 -26.08
CA ALA A 142 15.42 0.42 -27.48
C ALA A 142 16.64 0.83 -28.33
N PRO A 143 17.21 2.04 -28.21
CA PRO A 143 18.42 2.43 -28.94
C PRO A 143 19.65 1.57 -28.64
N PHE A 144 19.65 0.83 -27.53
CA PHE A 144 20.73 -0.08 -27.14
C PHE A 144 20.55 -1.51 -27.69
N GLY A 145 19.55 -1.72 -28.56
CA GLY A 145 19.31 -3.00 -29.23
C GLY A 145 18.90 -4.12 -28.27
N ILE A 146 19.16 -5.36 -28.67
CA ILE A 146 18.79 -6.56 -27.89
C ILE A 146 19.34 -6.54 -26.45
N PRO A 147 20.59 -6.14 -26.17
CA PRO A 147 21.09 -6.04 -24.79
C PRO A 147 20.28 -5.05 -23.93
N GLY A 148 19.90 -3.90 -24.49
CA GLY A 148 19.06 -2.92 -23.80
C GLY A 148 17.69 -3.47 -23.45
N LEU A 149 17.05 -4.14 -24.40
CA LEU A 149 15.74 -4.75 -24.18
C LEU A 149 15.77 -5.88 -23.14
N ILE A 150 16.85 -6.68 -23.11
CA ILE A 150 17.05 -7.70 -22.06
C ILE A 150 17.19 -7.04 -20.69
N ALA A 151 18.01 -5.99 -20.58
CA ALA A 151 18.19 -5.27 -19.33
C ALA A 151 16.87 -4.65 -18.84
N ALA A 152 16.09 -4.04 -19.74
CA ALA A 152 14.77 -3.50 -19.43
C ALA A 152 13.80 -4.60 -18.99
N GLY A 153 13.81 -5.77 -19.65
CA GLY A 153 13.03 -6.94 -19.24
C GLY A 153 13.38 -7.39 -17.81
N GLY A 154 14.67 -7.42 -17.46
CA GLY A 154 15.13 -7.73 -16.10
C GLY A 154 14.66 -6.72 -15.05
N VAL A 155 14.63 -5.43 -15.37
CA VAL A 155 14.04 -4.39 -14.50
C VAL A 155 12.55 -4.63 -14.28
N GLY A 156 11.81 -5.00 -15.34
CA GLY A 156 10.39 -5.35 -15.24
C GLY A 156 10.12 -6.56 -14.34
N VAL A 157 10.94 -7.61 -14.45
CA VAL A 157 10.90 -8.79 -13.57
C VAL A 157 11.05 -8.37 -12.11
N ALA A 158 12.10 -7.60 -11.83
CA ALA A 158 12.41 -7.14 -10.49
C ALA A 158 11.29 -6.25 -9.94
N ALA A 159 10.72 -5.36 -10.77
CA ALA A 159 9.62 -4.49 -10.36
C ALA A 159 8.38 -5.30 -9.97
N GLY A 160 7.98 -6.27 -10.81
CA GLY A 160 6.84 -7.16 -10.52
C GLY A 160 7.03 -7.98 -9.24
N ALA A 161 8.24 -8.49 -9.01
CA ALA A 161 8.60 -9.18 -7.76
C ALA A 161 8.47 -8.25 -6.54
N GLY A 162 8.96 -7.01 -6.64
CA GLY A 162 8.88 -6.02 -5.57
C GLY A 162 7.45 -5.58 -5.25
N GLU A 163 6.63 -5.32 -6.27
CA GLU A 163 5.22 -4.94 -6.11
C GLU A 163 4.41 -6.05 -5.42
N ALA A 164 4.55 -7.30 -5.86
CA ALA A 164 3.82 -8.43 -5.29
C ALA A 164 4.19 -8.65 -3.81
N ARG A 165 5.46 -8.50 -3.47
CA ARG A 165 5.94 -8.57 -2.09
C ARG A 165 5.35 -7.47 -1.20
N MET A 166 5.43 -6.21 -1.65
CA MET A 166 4.89 -5.07 -0.89
C MET A 166 3.38 -5.19 -0.70
N GLY A 167 2.67 -5.71 -1.71
CA GLY A 167 1.24 -6.02 -1.60
C GLY A 167 0.94 -7.11 -0.57
N ALA A 168 1.78 -8.14 -0.45
CA ALA A 168 1.64 -9.18 0.57
C ALA A 168 1.93 -8.63 1.99
N GLU A 169 2.96 -7.80 2.14
CA GLU A 169 3.28 -7.13 3.41
C GLU A 169 2.18 -6.18 3.87
N ALA A 170 1.61 -5.38 2.96
CA ALA A 170 0.49 -4.49 3.27
C ALA A 170 -0.75 -5.25 3.78
N LYS A 171 -0.88 -6.54 3.43
CA LYS A 171 -1.92 -7.45 3.90
C LYS A 171 -1.56 -8.19 5.19
N GLY A 172 -0.41 -7.91 5.79
CA GLY A 172 0.06 -8.55 7.02
C GLY A 172 0.57 -9.99 6.83
N ALA A 173 0.88 -10.39 5.59
CA ALA A 173 1.36 -11.75 5.29
C ALA A 173 2.69 -12.07 6.02
N THR A 174 2.92 -13.34 6.31
CA THR A 174 4.15 -13.88 6.93
C THR A 174 5.35 -13.81 5.99
N GLY A 175 6.57 -14.07 6.49
CA GLY A 175 7.79 -14.06 5.68
C GLY A 175 7.75 -15.03 4.50
N GLU A 176 7.24 -16.25 4.72
CA GLU A 176 7.09 -17.27 3.65
C GLU A 176 6.05 -16.85 2.61
N GLU A 177 4.90 -16.31 3.04
CA GLU A 177 3.86 -15.83 2.12
C GLU A 177 4.34 -14.63 1.28
N ARG A 178 5.17 -13.77 1.85
CA ARG A 178 5.82 -12.67 1.11
C ARG A 178 6.82 -13.20 0.09
N ALA A 179 7.67 -14.16 0.46
CA ALA A 179 8.61 -14.79 -0.45
C ALA A 179 7.91 -15.48 -1.62
N LEU A 180 6.79 -16.17 -1.34
CA LEU A 180 5.94 -16.77 -2.36
C LEU A 180 5.31 -15.70 -3.28
N ALA A 181 4.79 -14.61 -2.72
CA ALA A 181 4.22 -13.50 -3.49
C ALA A 181 5.28 -12.85 -4.41
N THR A 182 6.50 -12.61 -3.90
CA THR A 182 7.65 -12.15 -4.69
C THR A 182 7.87 -13.04 -5.91
N ALA A 183 7.95 -14.36 -5.71
CA ALA A 183 8.17 -15.31 -6.79
C ALA A 183 7.03 -15.30 -7.81
N LEU A 184 5.77 -15.19 -7.36
CA LEU A 184 4.61 -15.07 -8.24
C LEU A 184 4.58 -13.74 -9.02
N GLY A 185 5.17 -12.68 -8.47
CA GLY A 185 5.32 -11.39 -9.12
C GLY A 185 6.22 -11.38 -10.36
N ILE A 186 7.07 -12.41 -10.54
CA ILE A 186 7.98 -12.57 -11.69
C ILE A 186 7.23 -13.00 -12.97
N GLY A 187 5.97 -13.44 -12.87
CA GLY A 187 5.17 -13.90 -14.01
C GLY A 187 5.51 -15.35 -14.43
N PRO A 188 4.52 -16.20 -14.77
CA PRO A 188 4.72 -17.65 -14.90
C PRO A 188 5.75 -18.08 -15.96
N GLY A 189 5.77 -17.43 -17.13
CA GLY A 189 6.72 -17.75 -18.20
C GLY A 189 8.14 -17.22 -17.97
N LEU A 190 8.27 -16.19 -17.12
CA LEU A 190 9.56 -15.61 -16.74
C LEU A 190 10.19 -16.36 -15.57
N LEU A 191 9.37 -16.95 -14.70
CA LEU A 191 9.84 -17.78 -13.59
C LEU A 191 10.62 -19.00 -14.10
N ASP A 192 10.19 -19.59 -15.22
CA ASP A 192 10.90 -20.69 -15.89
C ASP A 192 12.29 -20.27 -16.44
N VAL A 193 12.52 -18.96 -16.66
CA VAL A 193 13.79 -18.40 -17.15
C VAL A 193 14.69 -17.96 -15.99
N VAL A 194 14.12 -17.34 -14.96
CA VAL A 194 14.86 -16.68 -13.87
C VAL A 194 15.08 -17.61 -12.67
N ALA A 195 14.19 -18.57 -12.44
CA ALA A 195 14.28 -19.58 -11.39
C ALA A 195 13.89 -20.97 -11.96
N PRO A 196 14.68 -21.51 -12.91
CA PRO A 196 14.36 -22.75 -13.64
C PRO A 196 14.17 -23.97 -12.73
N GLU A 197 14.74 -23.94 -11.52
CA GLU A 197 14.57 -24.93 -10.47
C GLU A 197 13.14 -25.03 -9.89
N LEU A 198 12.34 -23.97 -9.97
CA LEU A 198 10.97 -23.94 -9.42
C LEU A 198 9.94 -24.68 -10.32
N LYS A 199 10.24 -24.90 -11.61
CA LYS A 199 9.46 -25.71 -12.58
C LYS A 199 7.93 -25.58 -12.50
N ILE A 200 7.41 -24.36 -12.39
CA ILE A 200 5.96 -24.16 -12.19
C ILE A 200 5.18 -24.17 -13.52
N ALA A 201 5.73 -23.65 -14.63
CA ALA A 201 4.98 -23.48 -15.89
C ALA A 201 5.16 -24.62 -16.91
N GLY A 202 6.28 -25.35 -16.89
CA GLY A 202 6.54 -26.47 -17.82
C GLY A 202 5.54 -27.64 -17.78
N GLY A 203 4.77 -27.80 -16.71
CA GLY A 203 3.76 -28.85 -16.56
C GLY A 203 2.37 -28.50 -17.13
N VAL A 204 2.00 -27.21 -17.14
CA VAL A 204 0.65 -26.76 -17.51
C VAL A 204 0.53 -26.60 -19.03
N ILE A 205 1.55 -26.03 -19.68
CA ILE A 205 1.55 -25.79 -21.14
C ILE A 205 1.62 -27.11 -21.92
N LYS A 206 2.40 -28.10 -21.46
CA LYS A 206 2.44 -29.42 -22.10
C LYS A 206 1.12 -30.20 -21.99
N ARG A 207 0.35 -30.02 -20.90
CA ARG A 207 -0.98 -30.66 -20.77
C ARG A 207 -2.03 -30.05 -21.70
N ALA A 208 -1.93 -28.75 -22.02
CA ALA A 208 -2.85 -28.09 -22.95
C ALA A 208 -2.56 -28.41 -24.43
N LEU A 209 -1.31 -28.74 -24.79
CA LEU A 209 -0.89 -29.02 -26.17
C LEU A 209 -1.00 -30.50 -26.61
N ILE A 210 -1.36 -31.44 -25.71
CA ILE A 210 -1.48 -32.88 -26.03
C ILE A 210 -2.95 -33.34 -26.12
N LYS A 211 -3.88 -32.43 -26.43
CA LYS A 211 -5.21 -32.80 -26.92
C LYS A 211 -5.55 -31.98 -28.16
N GLY A 212 -5.08 -32.49 -29.30
CA GLY A 212 -5.49 -32.18 -30.65
C GLY A 212 -5.29 -33.44 -31.47
#